data_AF-A0A1G3BTG3-F1
#
_entry.id   AF-A0A1G3BTG3-F1
#
_cell.length_a   1.000
_cell.length_b   1.000
_cell.length_c   1.000
_cell.angle_alpha   90.00
_cell.angle_beta   90.00
_cell.angle_gamma   90.00
#
_symmetry.space_group_name_H-M   'P 1'
#
loop_
_entity.id
_entity.type
_entity.pdbx_description
1 polymer ?
#
loop_
_entity_poly.entity_id
_entity_poly.type
_entity_poly.pdbx_seq_one_letter_code
_entity_poly.pdbx_strand_id
1 'polypeptide(L)'
;MATNHLPGRRKPVATMLKLEEFRGLKEELSEWRIQGQQDTGILGFVRGLRLSARLIYAIRHHLSFSGYEVDWGHLLTQEGDYCSPECDIIIHKQGYVRQWNGNHDPVMNFKFISCQDAVAVISCKSSIASVDKTYTKAMGPYVNKVFLFAECCEPRAVKRLKKSALTAGYEGFWYLYACDKTMQCTVDENEWINFLDVLKKLVDAHSRRTP
;
A
#
# COMPACT_ATOMS: atom_id res chain seq x y z
N MET A 1 -20.09 36.88 17.04
CA MET A 1 -18.78 37.58 17.13
C MET A 1 -17.77 36.63 17.75
N ALA A 2 -16.56 36.62 17.18
CA ALA A 2 -15.33 35.94 17.60
C ALA A 2 -15.32 34.40 17.61
N THR A 3 -15.12 33.82 16.42
CA THR A 3 -14.46 32.51 16.28
C THR A 3 -12.96 32.70 16.51
N ASN A 4 -12.44 32.13 17.60
CA ASN A 4 -11.00 32.05 17.85
C ASN A 4 -10.33 31.18 16.78
N HIS A 5 -9.76 31.82 15.75
CA HIS A 5 -8.75 31.21 14.91
C HIS A 5 -7.42 31.20 15.66
N LEU A 6 -7.08 30.04 16.24
CA LEU A 6 -5.71 29.78 16.65
C LEU A 6 -4.81 29.76 15.40
N PRO A 7 -3.67 30.46 15.41
CA PRO A 7 -2.77 30.52 14.25
C PRO A 7 -2.19 29.13 13.99
N GLY A 8 -2.39 28.63 12.77
CA GLY A 8 -1.93 27.32 12.34
C GLY A 8 -0.42 27.19 12.49
N ARG A 9 0.02 26.27 13.35
CA ARG A 9 1.41 25.81 13.36
C ARG A 9 1.75 25.34 11.95
N ARG A 10 2.73 26.00 11.30
CA ARG A 10 3.26 25.55 10.01
C ARG A 10 3.68 24.09 10.16
N LYS A 11 3.09 23.20 9.34
CA LYS A 11 3.52 21.79 9.29
C LYS A 11 5.00 21.76 8.89
N PRO A 12 5.82 20.85 9.48
CA PRO A 12 7.21 20.69 9.05
C PRO A 12 7.31 20.43 7.54
N VAL A 13 8.37 20.93 6.89
CA VAL A 13 8.56 20.80 5.42
C VAL A 13 8.45 19.35 4.94
N ALA A 14 9.01 18.40 5.70
CA ALA A 14 8.91 16.96 5.40
C ALA A 14 7.45 16.44 5.42
N THR A 15 6.60 16.97 6.29
CA THR A 15 5.18 16.65 6.30
C THR A 15 4.48 17.25 5.09
N MET A 16 4.85 18.46 4.66
CA MET A 16 4.27 19.08 3.47
C MET A 16 4.57 18.29 2.19
N LEU A 17 5.80 17.83 2.00
CA LEU A 17 6.19 17.02 0.83
C LEU A 17 5.44 15.69 0.77
N LYS A 18 5.29 15.00 1.92
CA LYS A 18 4.46 13.77 2.01
C LYS A 18 3.02 14.02 1.57
N LEU A 19 2.47 15.20 1.89
CA LEU A 19 1.09 15.55 1.61
C LEU A 19 0.87 15.98 0.16
N GLU A 20 1.87 16.55 -0.49
CA GLU A 20 1.81 16.89 -1.91
C GLU A 20 1.71 15.63 -2.78
N GLU A 21 2.58 14.65 -2.53
CA GLU A 21 2.51 13.34 -3.21
C GLU A 21 1.18 12.64 -2.96
N PHE A 22 0.69 12.67 -1.71
CA PHE A 22 -0.62 12.13 -1.35
C PHE A 22 -1.76 12.80 -2.12
N ARG A 23 -1.77 14.13 -2.23
CA ARG A 23 -2.81 14.88 -2.94
C ARG A 23 -2.82 14.53 -4.41
N GLY A 24 -1.65 14.50 -5.05
CA GLY A 24 -1.51 14.07 -6.43
C GLY A 24 -2.05 12.66 -6.64
N LEU A 25 -1.65 11.70 -5.79
CA LEU A 25 -2.14 10.32 -5.84
C LEU A 25 -3.66 10.24 -5.66
N LYS A 26 -4.22 10.97 -4.70
CA LYS A 26 -5.66 10.98 -4.42
C LYS A 26 -6.44 11.55 -5.59
N GLU A 27 -6.04 12.71 -6.12
CA GLU A 27 -6.69 13.38 -7.25
C GLU A 27 -6.74 12.42 -8.44
N GLU A 28 -5.57 11.96 -8.88
CA GLU A 28 -5.38 11.04 -10.01
C GLU A 28 -6.29 9.80 -9.88
N LEU A 29 -6.28 9.12 -8.72
CA LEU A 29 -7.04 7.89 -8.53
C LEU A 29 -8.55 8.14 -8.37
N SER A 30 -8.94 9.22 -7.72
CA SER A 30 -10.36 9.55 -7.47
C SER A 30 -11.11 9.94 -8.75
N GLU A 31 -10.44 10.55 -9.73
CA GLU A 31 -11.05 10.93 -11.01
C GLU A 31 -11.67 9.72 -11.73
N TRP A 32 -10.97 8.59 -11.75
CA TRP A 32 -11.44 7.37 -12.44
C TRP A 32 -12.60 6.70 -11.73
N ARG A 33 -12.77 6.96 -10.44
CA ARG A 33 -13.91 6.50 -9.67
C ARG A 33 -15.16 7.31 -10.01
N ILE A 34 -15.00 8.62 -10.16
CA ILE A 34 -16.06 9.54 -10.55
C ILE A 34 -16.45 9.33 -12.03
N GLN A 35 -15.48 9.27 -12.94
CA GLN A 35 -15.70 9.09 -14.38
C GLN A 35 -16.18 7.67 -14.73
N GLY A 36 -15.71 6.64 -14.04
CA GLY A 36 -16.09 5.24 -14.32
C GLY A 36 -17.55 4.90 -13.99
N GLN A 37 -18.33 5.82 -13.42
CA GLN A 37 -19.79 5.70 -13.32
C GLN A 37 -20.52 6.20 -14.58
N GLN A 38 -19.86 6.96 -15.47
CA GLN A 38 -20.55 7.73 -16.50
C GLN A 38 -20.65 7.11 -17.90
N ASP A 39 -19.86 6.11 -18.32
CA ASP A 39 -20.24 5.29 -19.50
C ASP A 39 -19.32 4.12 -19.90
N THR A 40 -18.13 3.94 -19.30
CA THR A 40 -17.28 2.77 -19.58
C THR A 40 -16.51 2.37 -18.32
N GLY A 41 -17.09 1.45 -17.54
CA GLY A 41 -16.56 1.07 -16.22
C GLY A 41 -15.17 0.45 -16.32
N ILE A 42 -14.15 1.19 -15.86
CA ILE A 42 -12.80 0.63 -15.67
C ILE A 42 -12.90 -0.53 -14.68
N LEU A 43 -12.46 -1.72 -15.10
CA LEU A 43 -12.56 -2.94 -14.31
C LEU A 43 -11.87 -2.75 -12.94
N GLY A 44 -12.46 -3.32 -11.89
CA GLY A 44 -11.90 -3.23 -10.54
C GLY A 44 -10.45 -3.72 -10.43
N PHE A 45 -10.10 -4.70 -11.27
CA PHE A 45 -8.73 -5.19 -11.45
C PHE A 45 -7.77 -4.10 -11.94
N VAL A 46 -8.12 -3.36 -13.00
CA VAL A 46 -7.30 -2.28 -13.56
C VAL A 46 -7.09 -1.17 -12.53
N ARG A 47 -8.13 -0.84 -11.75
CA ARG A 47 -8.02 0.10 -10.63
C ARG A 47 -7.04 -0.41 -9.57
N GLY A 48 -7.08 -1.71 -9.26
CA GLY A 48 -6.16 -2.35 -8.32
C GLY A 48 -4.70 -2.27 -8.77
N LEU A 49 -4.43 -2.63 -10.04
CA LEU A 49 -3.08 -2.53 -10.63
C LEU A 49 -2.54 -1.10 -10.62
N ARG A 50 -3.38 -0.12 -10.95
CA ARG A 50 -2.99 1.29 -10.92
C ARG A 50 -2.65 1.74 -9.50
N LEU A 51 -3.48 1.37 -8.52
CA LEU A 51 -3.22 1.66 -7.11
C LEU A 51 -1.86 1.09 -6.69
N SER A 52 -1.62 -0.21 -6.90
CA SER A 52 -0.38 -0.86 -6.47
C SER A 52 0.84 -0.24 -7.16
N ALA A 53 0.78 0.00 -8.48
CA ALA A 53 1.87 0.63 -9.22
C ALA A 53 2.22 2.02 -8.67
N ARG A 54 1.22 2.89 -8.46
CA ARG A 54 1.46 4.25 -7.94
C ARG A 54 1.94 4.23 -6.48
N LEU A 55 1.43 3.30 -5.68
CA LEU A 55 1.85 3.12 -4.30
C LEU A 55 3.30 2.61 -4.22
N ILE A 56 3.73 1.73 -5.12
CA ILE A 56 5.13 1.29 -5.25
C ILE A 56 6.04 2.50 -5.46
N TYR A 57 5.75 3.37 -6.43
CA TYR A 57 6.59 4.55 -6.69
C TYR A 57 6.66 5.49 -5.49
N ALA A 58 5.53 5.73 -4.82
CA ALA A 58 5.51 6.56 -3.62
C ALA A 58 6.37 5.94 -2.49
N ILE A 59 6.20 4.64 -2.22
CA ILE A 59 6.97 3.96 -1.17
C ILE A 59 8.47 3.97 -1.53
N ARG A 60 8.85 3.71 -2.79
CA ARG A 60 10.24 3.78 -3.27
C ARG A 60 10.86 5.16 -3.00
N HIS A 61 10.15 6.24 -3.27
CA HIS A 61 10.61 7.59 -2.94
C HIS A 61 10.91 7.70 -1.44
N HIS A 62 9.99 7.25 -0.58
CA HIS A 62 10.15 7.37 0.87
C HIS A 62 11.20 6.45 1.48
N LEU A 63 11.58 5.38 0.79
CA LEU A 63 12.55 4.38 1.23
C LEU A 63 13.87 4.43 0.45
N SER A 64 14.09 5.42 -0.42
CA SER A 64 15.21 5.45 -1.38
C SER A 64 16.60 5.35 -0.75
N PHE A 65 16.76 5.78 0.51
CA PHE A 65 18.04 5.75 1.23
C PHE A 65 18.16 4.60 2.23
N SER A 66 17.21 3.67 2.22
CA SER A 66 17.16 2.59 3.21
C SER A 66 17.90 1.31 2.82
N GLY A 67 18.26 1.16 1.54
CA GLY A 67 18.83 -0.09 0.99
C GLY A 67 17.78 -1.18 0.73
N TYR A 68 16.50 -0.85 0.76
CA TYR A 68 15.39 -1.76 0.46
C TYR A 68 14.75 -1.41 -0.87
N GLU A 69 14.29 -2.46 -1.54
CA GLU A 69 13.53 -2.41 -2.77
C GLU A 69 12.05 -2.65 -2.49
N VAL A 70 11.22 -2.23 -3.44
CA VAL A 70 9.76 -2.26 -3.32
C VAL A 70 9.22 -2.69 -4.67
N ASP A 71 8.72 -3.92 -4.78
CA ASP A 71 8.38 -4.52 -6.06
C ASP A 71 7.09 -5.33 -5.96
N TRP A 72 6.41 -5.50 -7.08
CA TRP A 72 5.33 -6.48 -7.22
C TRP A 72 5.90 -7.87 -7.58
N GLY A 73 5.23 -8.96 -7.19
CA GLY A 73 5.78 -10.28 -7.48
C GLY A 73 5.28 -11.44 -6.63
N HIS A 74 6.10 -12.48 -6.52
CA HIS A 74 5.91 -13.61 -5.62
C HIS A 74 7.05 -13.74 -4.61
N LEU A 75 6.72 -14.27 -3.43
CA LEU A 75 7.72 -14.78 -2.49
C LEU A 75 7.97 -16.26 -2.74
N LEU A 76 9.22 -16.67 -2.69
CA LEU A 76 9.65 -18.07 -2.75
C LEU A 76 9.99 -18.56 -1.34
N THR A 77 9.66 -19.82 -1.02
CA THR A 77 10.16 -20.45 0.21
C THR A 77 11.68 -20.60 0.16
N GLN A 78 12.29 -20.96 1.29
CA GLN A 78 13.73 -21.15 1.40
C GLN A 78 14.28 -22.18 0.39
N GLU A 79 13.48 -23.18 0.05
CA GLU A 79 13.80 -24.24 -0.91
C GLU A 79 13.63 -23.77 -2.37
N GLY A 80 12.93 -22.66 -2.61
CA GLY A 80 12.68 -22.11 -3.95
C GLY A 80 11.55 -22.80 -4.74
N ASP A 81 10.91 -23.80 -4.13
CA ASP A 81 9.98 -24.72 -4.80
C ASP A 81 8.52 -24.23 -4.83
N TYR A 82 8.13 -23.36 -3.89
CA TYR A 82 6.75 -22.85 -3.78
C TYR A 82 6.70 -21.33 -3.84
N CYS A 83 5.68 -20.84 -4.56
CA CYS A 83 5.35 -19.42 -4.63
C CYS A 83 4.21 -19.09 -3.67
N SER A 84 4.30 -17.94 -3.00
CA SER A 84 3.16 -17.29 -2.38
C SER A 84 2.05 -17.00 -3.41
N PRO A 85 0.83 -16.64 -2.99
CA PRO A 85 -0.06 -15.85 -3.83
C PRO A 85 0.65 -14.61 -4.40
N GLU A 86 0.10 -14.02 -5.46
CA GLU A 86 0.64 -12.78 -6.02
C GLU A 86 0.58 -11.66 -4.96
N CYS A 87 1.70 -10.98 -4.77
CA CYS A 87 1.85 -9.87 -3.86
C CYS A 87 1.73 -8.56 -4.62
N ASP A 88 0.74 -7.74 -4.26
CA ASP A 88 0.58 -6.41 -4.86
C ASP A 88 1.83 -5.55 -4.66
N ILE A 89 2.44 -5.61 -3.46
CA ILE A 89 3.68 -4.93 -3.09
C ILE A 89 4.47 -5.78 -2.10
N ILE A 90 5.76 -5.94 -2.34
CA ILE A 90 6.76 -6.58 -1.49
C ILE A 90 7.80 -5.51 -1.13
N ILE A 91 8.11 -5.37 0.16
CA ILE A 91 9.27 -4.62 0.64
C ILE A 91 10.35 -5.63 1.00
N HIS A 92 11.53 -5.54 0.41
CA HIS A 92 12.57 -6.54 0.57
C HIS A 92 13.98 -5.94 0.52
N LYS A 93 14.97 -6.70 1.00
CA LYS A 93 16.38 -6.36 0.80
C LYS A 93 16.71 -6.32 -0.69
N GLN A 94 17.69 -5.50 -1.05
CA GLN A 94 18.14 -5.37 -2.44
C GLN A 94 18.47 -6.73 -3.08
N GLY A 95 17.94 -6.97 -4.28
CA GLY A 95 18.15 -8.19 -5.04
C GLY A 95 16.89 -9.02 -5.26
N TYR A 96 16.99 -10.03 -6.14
CA TYR A 96 15.91 -10.95 -6.45
C TYR A 96 16.47 -12.30 -6.89
N VAL A 97 15.68 -13.37 -6.72
CA VAL A 97 16.08 -14.73 -7.14
C VAL A 97 15.88 -14.87 -8.65
N ARG A 98 14.71 -14.45 -9.15
CA ARG A 98 14.35 -14.45 -10.57
C ARG A 98 13.55 -13.21 -10.91
N GLN A 99 13.59 -12.83 -12.18
CA GLN A 99 12.75 -11.78 -12.74
C GLN A 99 12.08 -12.33 -14.00
N TRP A 100 10.78 -12.07 -14.13
CA TRP A 100 10.06 -12.26 -15.37
C TRP A 100 9.58 -10.91 -15.88
N ASN A 101 9.93 -10.60 -17.13
CA ASN A 101 9.73 -9.28 -17.71
C ASN A 101 9.11 -9.36 -19.11
N GLY A 102 8.60 -10.54 -19.49
CA GLY A 102 8.00 -10.81 -20.79
C GLY A 102 9.02 -10.93 -21.93
N ASN A 103 9.84 -9.90 -22.17
CA ASN A 103 10.86 -9.83 -23.23
C ASN A 103 11.87 -8.68 -22.99
N HIS A 104 12.61 -8.28 -24.04
CA HIS A 104 13.62 -7.21 -24.05
C HIS A 104 13.08 -5.81 -23.77
N ASP A 105 11.80 -5.53 -24.08
CA ASP A 105 11.11 -4.26 -23.81
C ASP A 105 10.02 -4.46 -22.73
N PRO A 106 10.40 -4.56 -21.44
CA PRO A 106 9.46 -4.97 -20.42
C PRO A 106 8.49 -3.86 -20.05
N VAL A 107 7.19 -4.16 -20.11
CA VAL A 107 6.14 -3.29 -19.59
C VAL A 107 6.18 -3.26 -18.06
N MET A 108 6.52 -4.40 -17.43
CA MET A 108 6.65 -4.49 -15.99
C MET A 108 7.57 -5.64 -15.59
N ASN A 109 8.37 -5.44 -14.53
CA ASN A 109 9.35 -6.41 -14.04
C ASN A 109 8.76 -7.19 -12.87
N PHE A 110 8.19 -8.36 -13.13
CA PHE A 110 7.67 -9.26 -12.10
C PHE A 110 8.84 -9.93 -11.36
N LYS A 111 8.87 -9.83 -10.03
CA LYS A 111 9.99 -10.32 -9.23
C LYS A 111 9.63 -11.59 -8.47
N PHE A 112 10.61 -12.47 -8.34
CA PHE A 112 10.57 -13.58 -7.39
C PHE A 112 11.60 -13.31 -6.31
N ILE A 113 11.12 -13.09 -5.09
CA ILE A 113 11.92 -12.66 -3.94
C ILE A 113 11.99 -13.81 -2.93
N SER A 114 13.16 -14.04 -2.35
CA SER A 114 13.30 -15.01 -1.25
C SER A 114 12.49 -14.54 -0.04
N CYS A 115 11.73 -15.44 0.60
CA CYS A 115 11.01 -15.12 1.84
C CYS A 115 11.94 -14.63 2.97
N GLN A 116 13.23 -15.01 2.94
CA GLN A 116 14.24 -14.56 3.91
C GLN A 116 14.65 -13.10 3.73
N ASP A 117 14.47 -12.56 2.52
CA ASP A 117 14.80 -11.17 2.18
C ASP A 117 13.57 -10.25 2.25
N ALA A 118 12.37 -10.83 2.30
CA ALA A 118 11.12 -10.11 2.40
C ALA A 118 10.89 -9.57 3.81
N VAL A 119 10.67 -8.25 3.91
CA VAL A 119 10.37 -7.57 5.17
C VAL A 119 8.87 -7.52 5.41
N ALA A 120 8.11 -7.17 4.38
CA ALA A 120 6.66 -7.07 4.45
C ALA A 120 6.01 -7.21 3.07
N VAL A 121 4.74 -7.56 3.10
CA VAL A 121 3.84 -7.50 1.94
C VAL A 121 2.69 -6.56 2.24
N ILE A 122 2.27 -5.79 1.24
CA ILE A 122 1.10 -4.90 1.33
C ILE A 122 0.07 -5.41 0.32
N SER A 123 -1.10 -5.82 0.81
CA SER A 123 -2.23 -6.11 -0.06
C SER A 123 -2.99 -4.84 -0.38
N CYS A 124 -3.17 -4.56 -1.67
CA CYS A 124 -3.83 -3.39 -2.19
C CYS A 124 -5.26 -3.72 -2.63
N LYS A 125 -6.23 -2.86 -2.28
CA LYS A 125 -7.62 -2.99 -2.73
C LYS A 125 -8.12 -1.65 -3.27
N SER A 126 -8.55 -1.62 -4.53
CA SER A 126 -9.13 -0.40 -5.13
C SER A 126 -10.41 0.04 -4.40
N SER A 127 -11.19 -0.90 -3.88
CA SER A 127 -12.28 -0.60 -2.95
C SER A 127 -12.48 -1.76 -1.99
N ILE A 128 -12.82 -1.46 -0.74
CA ILE A 128 -13.00 -2.49 0.28
C ILE A 128 -14.30 -2.30 1.07
N ALA A 129 -15.13 -3.34 1.08
CA ALA A 129 -16.32 -3.45 1.91
C ALA A 129 -16.13 -4.45 3.07
N SER A 130 -15.24 -5.43 2.88
CA SER A 130 -14.90 -6.49 3.84
C SER A 130 -13.43 -6.88 3.70
N VAL A 131 -12.84 -7.34 4.80
CA VAL A 131 -11.45 -7.83 4.85
C VAL A 131 -11.38 -9.31 4.48
N ASP A 132 -10.43 -9.68 3.62
CA ASP A 132 -10.08 -11.08 3.37
C ASP A 132 -9.37 -11.66 4.59
N LYS A 133 -9.99 -12.66 5.22
CA LYS A 133 -9.47 -13.28 6.45
C LYS A 133 -8.48 -14.42 6.19
N THR A 134 -8.30 -14.81 4.93
CA THR A 134 -7.51 -15.98 4.52
C THR A 134 -6.15 -15.61 3.97
N TYR A 135 -6.01 -14.40 3.42
CA TYR A 135 -4.78 -13.93 2.78
C TYR A 135 -3.56 -13.97 3.71
N THR A 136 -3.67 -13.43 4.93
CA THR A 136 -2.59 -13.43 5.93
C THR A 136 -2.15 -14.84 6.32
N LYS A 137 -3.10 -15.77 6.44
CA LYS A 137 -2.82 -17.19 6.70
C LYS A 137 -2.08 -17.83 5.53
N ALA A 138 -2.47 -17.53 4.30
CA ALA A 138 -1.78 -18.02 3.10
C ALA A 138 -0.36 -17.43 2.96
N MET A 139 -0.15 -16.20 3.42
CA MET A 139 1.15 -15.53 3.42
C MET A 139 2.07 -15.94 4.58
N GLY A 140 1.54 -16.52 5.65
CA GLY A 140 2.29 -16.87 6.87
C GLY A 140 3.58 -17.67 6.64
N PRO A 141 3.64 -18.66 5.72
CA PRO A 141 4.88 -19.38 5.41
C PRO A 141 5.97 -18.52 4.75
N TYR A 142 5.62 -17.34 4.21
CA TYR A 142 6.49 -16.52 3.38
C TYR A 142 6.87 -15.19 4.05
N VAL A 143 5.98 -14.59 4.83
CA VAL A 143 6.23 -13.29 5.47
C VAL A 143 5.36 -13.10 6.70
N ASN A 144 5.97 -12.58 7.77
CA ASN A 144 5.28 -12.37 9.05
C ASN A 144 4.56 -11.02 9.11
N LYS A 145 4.87 -10.08 8.21
CA LYS A 145 4.32 -8.73 8.20
C LYS A 145 3.50 -8.51 6.94
N VAL A 146 2.18 -8.55 7.09
CA VAL A 146 1.23 -8.27 6.02
C VAL A 146 0.40 -7.04 6.38
N PHE A 147 0.42 -6.03 5.51
CA PHE A 147 -0.38 -4.80 5.66
C PHE A 147 -1.53 -4.79 4.65
N LEU A 148 -2.59 -4.06 4.97
CA LEU A 148 -3.71 -3.82 4.07
C LEU A 148 -3.79 -2.34 3.73
N PHE A 149 -3.87 -2.03 2.44
CA PHE A 149 -4.01 -0.66 1.96
C PHE A 149 -5.15 -0.58 0.95
N ALA A 150 -6.10 0.33 1.16
CA ALA A 150 -7.18 0.56 0.22
C ALA A 150 -7.08 1.92 -0.45
N GLU A 151 -7.45 2.02 -1.72
CA GLU A 151 -7.68 3.33 -2.32
C GLU A 151 -8.93 3.97 -1.68
N CYS A 152 -10.03 3.22 -1.61
CA CYS A 152 -11.32 3.72 -1.14
C CYS A 152 -12.06 2.76 -0.21
N CYS A 153 -12.73 3.32 0.79
CA CYS A 153 -13.71 2.60 1.62
C CYS A 153 -14.89 3.51 2.00
N GLU A 154 -15.95 2.95 2.58
CA GLU A 154 -17.05 3.75 3.12
C GLU A 154 -16.65 4.43 4.45
N PRO A 155 -16.94 5.73 4.65
CA PRO A 155 -16.55 6.45 5.87
C PRO A 155 -17.01 5.76 7.17
N ARG A 156 -18.24 5.24 7.18
CA ARG A 156 -18.81 4.55 8.35
C ARG A 156 -18.17 3.18 8.60
N ALA A 157 -17.52 2.59 7.60
CA ALA A 157 -16.91 1.27 7.70
C ALA A 157 -15.46 1.31 8.23
N VAL A 158 -14.78 2.46 8.21
CA VAL A 158 -13.34 2.59 8.56
C VAL A 158 -13.00 1.91 9.88
N LYS A 159 -13.70 2.24 10.97
CA LYS A 159 -13.42 1.66 12.31
C LYS A 159 -13.61 0.14 12.32
N ARG A 160 -14.66 -0.35 11.66
CA ARG A 160 -14.95 -1.79 11.53
C ARG A 160 -13.88 -2.50 10.69
N LEU A 161 -13.44 -1.90 9.59
CA LEU A 161 -12.41 -2.45 8.71
C LEU A 161 -11.06 -2.52 9.41
N LYS A 162 -10.65 -1.46 10.14
CA LYS A 162 -9.44 -1.48 10.97
C LYS A 162 -9.45 -2.63 11.97
N LYS A 163 -10.55 -2.78 12.73
CA LYS A 163 -10.70 -3.90 13.68
C LYS A 163 -10.65 -5.26 12.96
N SER A 164 -11.34 -5.37 11.83
CA SER A 164 -11.42 -6.63 11.07
C SER A 164 -10.06 -7.02 10.48
N ALA A 165 -9.27 -6.06 10.02
CA ALA A 165 -7.91 -6.28 9.51
C ALA A 165 -7.00 -6.83 10.60
N LEU A 166 -7.01 -6.22 11.79
CA LEU A 166 -6.24 -6.70 12.93
C LEU A 166 -6.68 -8.11 13.36
N THR A 167 -7.98 -8.38 13.45
CA THR A 167 -8.50 -9.73 13.77
C THR A 167 -8.14 -10.76 12.69
N ALA A 168 -8.01 -10.35 11.43
CA ALA A 168 -7.55 -11.21 10.35
C ALA A 168 -6.03 -11.41 10.33
N GLY A 169 -5.26 -10.77 11.23
CA GLY A 169 -3.80 -10.92 11.30
C GLY A 169 -3.01 -9.95 10.41
N TYR A 170 -3.65 -8.92 9.85
CA TYR A 170 -2.90 -7.82 9.25
C TYR A 170 -2.27 -6.96 10.35
N GLU A 171 -1.08 -6.44 10.10
CA GLU A 171 -0.35 -5.55 11.00
C GLU A 171 -0.94 -4.13 11.05
N GLY A 172 -1.70 -3.76 10.01
CA GLY A 172 -2.38 -2.48 9.95
C GLY A 172 -3.25 -2.34 8.70
N PHE A 173 -4.17 -1.37 8.77
CA PHE A 173 -5.05 -0.99 7.66
C PHE A 173 -5.05 0.53 7.47
N TRP A 174 -4.77 0.96 6.26
CA TRP A 174 -4.81 2.36 5.82
C TRP A 174 -5.60 2.52 4.52
N TYR A 175 -5.97 3.75 4.22
CA TYR A 175 -6.72 4.08 3.02
C TYR A 175 -6.38 5.48 2.52
N LEU A 176 -6.56 5.76 1.21
CA LEU A 176 -6.33 7.10 0.65
C LEU A 176 -7.48 8.05 0.93
N TYR A 177 -8.71 7.61 0.69
CA TYR A 177 -9.90 8.42 0.90
C TYR A 177 -11.11 7.55 1.20
N ALA A 178 -12.14 8.14 1.79
CA ALA A 178 -13.39 7.46 2.06
C ALA A 178 -14.53 8.19 1.35
N CYS A 179 -15.31 7.49 0.53
CA CYS A 179 -16.45 8.07 -0.19
C CYS A 179 -17.73 7.38 0.22
N ASP A 180 -18.80 8.16 0.37
CA ASP A 180 -20.14 7.62 0.54
C ASP A 180 -20.80 7.28 -0.82
N LYS A 181 -22.07 6.89 -0.77
CA LYS A 181 -22.85 6.55 -1.96
C LYS A 181 -23.17 7.74 -2.85
N THR A 182 -23.06 8.97 -2.34
CA THR A 182 -23.25 10.21 -3.12
C THR A 182 -21.94 10.72 -3.71
N MET A 183 -20.84 9.96 -3.55
CA MET A 183 -19.49 10.30 -3.99
C MET A 183 -18.91 11.52 -3.27
N GLN A 184 -19.47 11.86 -2.11
CA GLN A 184 -18.83 12.83 -1.23
C GLN A 184 -17.65 12.14 -0.53
N CYS A 185 -16.45 12.55 -0.93
CA CYS A 185 -15.22 11.93 -0.44
C CYS A 185 -14.57 12.77 0.67
N THR A 186 -14.20 12.10 1.75
CA THR A 186 -13.41 12.64 2.86
C THR A 186 -12.01 12.07 2.85
N VAL A 187 -11.06 12.86 3.34
CA VAL A 187 -9.65 12.52 3.43
C VAL A 187 -9.19 12.67 4.87
N ASP A 188 -8.44 11.68 5.35
CA ASP A 188 -7.65 11.80 6.57
C ASP A 188 -6.17 11.69 6.21
N GLU A 189 -5.51 12.86 6.08
CA GLU A 189 -4.08 12.97 5.76
C GLU A 189 -3.19 12.19 6.75
N ASN A 190 -3.65 11.94 7.98
CA ASN A 190 -2.88 11.19 8.96
C ASN A 190 -2.77 9.71 8.61
N GLU A 191 -3.74 9.13 7.87
CA GLU A 191 -3.66 7.74 7.44
C GLU A 191 -2.43 7.53 6.54
N TRP A 192 -2.22 8.45 5.59
CA TRP A 192 -1.03 8.42 4.72
C TRP A 192 0.27 8.61 5.50
N ILE A 193 0.32 9.62 6.37
CA ILE A 193 1.53 9.91 7.16
C ILE A 193 1.90 8.71 8.04
N ASN A 194 0.91 8.16 8.76
CA ASN A 194 1.11 7.03 9.65
C ASN A 194 1.54 5.77 8.89
N PHE A 195 0.96 5.53 7.71
CA PHE A 195 1.37 4.43 6.84
C PHE A 195 2.85 4.52 6.50
N LEU A 196 3.30 5.66 5.96
CA LEU A 196 4.70 5.86 5.59
C LEU A 196 5.65 5.76 6.80
N ASP A 197 5.25 6.31 7.95
CA ASP A 197 6.08 6.26 9.16
C ASP A 197 6.21 4.83 9.71
N VAL A 198 5.17 4.00 9.59
CA VAL A 198 5.24 2.58 9.94
C VAL A 198 6.21 1.84 9.02
N LEU A 199 6.16 2.09 7.70
CA LEU A 199 7.09 1.46 6.76
C LEU A 199 8.55 1.85 7.03
N LYS A 200 8.83 3.13 7.28
CA LYS A 200 10.18 3.60 7.62
C LYS A 200 10.71 2.93 8.89
N LYS A 201 9.91 2.94 9.96
CA LYS A 201 10.28 2.29 11.24
C LYS A 201 10.50 0.79 11.08
N LEU A 202 9.70 0.13 10.25
CA LEU A 202 9.83 -1.31 9.99
C LEU A 202 11.18 -1.61 9.33
N VAL A 203 11.52 -0.86 8.28
CA VAL A 203 12.78 -1.00 7.56
C VAL A 203 13.97 -0.70 8.49
N ASP A 204 13.92 0.40 9.26
CA ASP A 204 14.98 0.77 10.21
C ASP A 204 15.17 -0.28 11.32
N ALA A 205 14.10 -0.95 11.75
CA ALA A 205 14.17 -2.03 12.72
C ALA A 205 14.75 -3.31 12.12
N HIS A 206 14.45 -3.60 10.86
CA HIS A 206 14.95 -4.76 10.15
C HIS A 206 16.46 -4.66 9.87
N SER A 207 16.93 -3.49 9.43
CA SER A 207 18.36 -3.22 9.19
C SER A 207 19.21 -3.37 10.43
N ARG A 208 18.66 -3.10 11.62
CA ARG A 208 19.38 -3.29 12.89
C ARG A 208 19.51 -4.75 13.34
N ARG A 209 18.72 -5.65 12.75
CA ARG A 209 18.68 -7.07 13.13
C ARG A 209 19.49 -7.97 12.20
N THR A 210 19.86 -7.48 11.02
CA THR A 210 20.72 -8.22 10.09
C THR A 210 22.06 -7.49 10.00
N PRO A 211 23.14 -8.00 10.63
CA PRO A 211 24.49 -7.47 10.44
C PRO A 211 25.03 -7.71 9.02
#